data_AF-A0A4Z0LA75-F1
#
_entry.id   AF-A0A4Z0LA75-F1
#
_cell.length_a   1.000
_cell.length_b   1.000
_cell.length_c   1.000
_cell.angle_alpha   90.00
_cell.angle_beta   90.00
_cell.angle_gamma   90.00
#
_symmetry.space_group_name_H-M   'P 1'
#
loop_
_entity.id
_entity.type
_entity.pdbx_description
1 polymer ?
#
loop_
_entity_poly.entity_id
_entity_poly.type
_entity_poly.pdbx_seq_one_letter_code
_entity_poly.pdbx_strand_id
1 'polypeptide(L)'
;MKYLDKLLDVYPNERDSFQIISWWELRRILYNLIVLVCGIASMSLTSLLVNAPPGQDMVEPFAIMGFGIACNLGYTLGWLTELFVKNDPAYGPKMFKTGLYFTLFFIFLPLAIHIVMCFARGFKTMY
;
A
#
# COMPACT_ATOMS: atom_id res chain seq x y z
N MET A 1 14.51 8.57 -0.39
CA MET A 1 14.22 7.99 0.94
C MET A 1 14.42 8.96 2.10
N LYS A 2 15.40 9.88 2.08
CA LYS A 2 15.68 10.82 3.19
C LYS A 2 14.46 11.47 3.89
N TYR A 3 13.44 11.89 3.14
CA TYR A 3 12.22 12.47 3.72
C TYR A 3 11.34 11.43 4.45
N LEU A 4 11.20 10.24 3.87
CA LEU A 4 10.47 9.15 4.51
C LEU A 4 11.20 8.65 5.76
N ASP A 5 12.53 8.58 5.71
CA ASP A 5 13.35 8.20 6.87
C ASP A 5 13.15 9.18 8.03
N LYS A 6 13.04 10.48 7.75
CA LYS A 6 12.73 11.50 8.75
C LYS A 6 11.32 11.36 9.35
N LEU A 7 10.33 10.96 8.56
CA LEU A 7 8.95 10.74 9.05
C LEU A 7 8.82 9.45 9.88
N LEU A 8 9.69 8.48 9.61
CA LEU A 8 9.73 7.20 10.29
C LEU A 8 10.73 7.18 11.45
N ASP A 9 11.23 8.33 11.89
CA ASP A 9 12.20 8.36 12.98
C ASP A 9 11.61 7.79 14.28
N VAL A 10 12.46 7.10 15.04
CA VAL A 10 12.12 6.43 16.30
C VAL A 10 13.10 6.90 17.37
N TYR A 11 12.58 7.38 18.50
CA TYR A 11 13.42 7.75 19.63
C TYR A 11 14.10 6.50 20.22
N PRO A 12 15.43 6.51 20.42
CA PRO A 12 16.22 5.33 20.76
C PRO A 12 16.08 4.86 22.23
N ASN A 13 15.04 5.30 22.95
CA ASN A 13 14.80 4.89 24.32
C ASN A 13 14.08 3.53 24.38
N GLU A 14 14.13 2.85 25.52
CA GLU A 14 13.27 1.69 25.76
C GLU A 14 11.80 2.10 25.57
N ARG A 15 11.11 1.42 24.65
CA ARG A 15 9.71 1.70 24.33
C ARG A 15 8.82 0.72 25.05
N ASP A 16 7.78 1.25 25.69
CA ASP A 16 6.66 0.47 26.17
C ASP A 16 5.74 0.06 24.99
N SER A 17 4.96 -0.99 25.17
CA SER A 17 3.97 -1.50 24.22
C SER A 17 3.04 -0.39 23.73
N PHE A 18 2.62 0.50 24.63
CA PHE A 18 1.76 1.63 24.25
C PHE A 18 2.46 2.61 23.30
N GLN A 19 3.76 2.86 23.49
CA GLN A 19 4.54 3.74 22.63
C GLN A 19 4.79 3.12 21.26
N ILE A 20 4.98 1.79 21.19
CA ILE A 20 5.07 1.03 19.93
C ILE A 20 3.75 1.19 19.16
N ILE A 21 2.62 0.84 19.79
CA ILE A 21 1.29 0.92 19.16
C ILE A 21 1.01 2.37 18.70
N SER A 22 1.26 3.36 19.56
CA SER A 22 1.05 4.78 19.24
C SER A 22 1.89 5.24 18.05
N TRP A 23 3.15 4.76 17.96
CA TRP A 23 4.01 5.07 16.83
C TRP A 23 3.39 4.57 15.52
N TRP A 24 2.95 3.31 15.49
CA TRP A 24 2.31 2.72 14.30
C TRP A 24 0.97 3.39 13.95
N GLU A 25 0.08 3.60 14.92
CA GLU A 25 -1.22 4.21 14.65
C GLU A 25 -1.09 5.65 14.11
N LEU A 26 -0.11 6.42 14.58
CA LEU A 26 0.15 7.76 14.03
C LEU A 26 0.60 7.70 12.56
N ARG A 27 1.42 6.69 12.19
CA ARG A 27 1.89 6.51 10.81
C ARG A 27 0.87 5.78 9.92
N ARG A 28 -0.20 5.23 10.47
CA ARG A 28 -1.32 4.66 9.69
C ARG A 28 -1.94 5.70 8.77
N ILE A 29 -2.00 6.96 9.20
CA ILE A 29 -2.49 8.09 8.38
C ILE A 29 -1.61 8.27 7.14
N LEU A 30 -0.28 8.31 7.32
CA LEU A 30 0.67 8.43 6.22
C LEU A 30 0.57 7.23 5.27
N TYR A 31 0.49 6.02 5.81
CA TYR A 31 0.33 4.80 5.02
C TYR A 31 -0.95 4.83 4.17
N ASN A 32 -2.11 5.11 4.79
CA ASN A 32 -3.39 5.16 4.09
C ASN A 32 -3.43 6.29 3.04
N LEU A 33 -2.79 7.44 3.30
CA LEU A 33 -2.68 8.52 2.32
C LEU A 33 -1.89 8.07 1.08
N ILE A 34 -0.75 7.39 1.28
CA ILE A 34 0.06 6.88 0.16
C ILE A 34 -0.73 5.82 -0.62
N VAL A 35 -1.38 4.88 0.08
CA VAL A 35 -2.22 3.83 -0.53
C VAL A 35 -3.36 4.45 -1.35
N LEU A 36 -4.04 5.47 -0.81
CA LEU A 36 -5.12 6.16 -1.51
C LEU A 36 -4.64 6.85 -2.78
N VAL A 37 -3.56 7.64 -2.69
CA VAL A 37 -3.00 8.37 -3.84
C VAL A 37 -2.51 7.41 -4.92
N CYS A 38 -1.77 6.37 -4.54
CA CYS A 38 -1.29 5.36 -5.48
C CYS A 38 -2.43 4.54 -6.08
N GLY A 39 -3.47 4.22 -5.29
CA GLY A 39 -4.67 3.53 -5.76
C GLY A 39 -5.40 4.33 -6.83
N ILE A 40 -5.69 5.61 -6.56
CA ILE A 40 -6.30 6.53 -7.54
C ILE A 40 -5.44 6.61 -8.80
N ALA A 41 -4.13 6.83 -8.67
CA ALA A 41 -3.24 6.92 -9.82
C ALA A 41 -3.23 5.62 -10.66
N SER A 42 -3.16 4.45 -10.02
CA SER A 42 -3.18 3.14 -10.68
C SER A 42 -4.50 2.92 -11.44
N MET A 43 -5.63 3.25 -10.82
CA MET A 43 -6.95 3.15 -11.45
C MET A 43 -7.11 4.12 -12.62
N SER A 44 -6.71 5.39 -12.46
CA SER A 44 -6.78 6.38 -13.54
C SER A 44 -5.93 5.95 -14.74
N LEU A 45 -4.70 5.48 -14.52
CA LEU A 45 -3.86 4.97 -15.60
C LEU A 45 -4.46 3.72 -16.27
N THR A 46 -5.03 2.81 -15.48
CA THR A 46 -5.68 1.61 -16.03
C THR A 46 -6.88 1.97 -16.90
N SER A 47 -7.69 2.96 -16.50
CA SER A 47 -8.83 3.44 -17.29
C SER A 47 -8.43 4.07 -18.63
N LEU A 48 -7.20 4.58 -18.77
CA LEU A 48 -6.68 5.08 -20.04
C LEU A 48 -6.25 3.94 -20.99
N LEU A 49 -5.90 2.78 -20.45
CA LEU A 49 -5.43 1.62 -21.20
C LEU A 49 -6.55 0.64 -21.55
N VAL A 50 -7.67 0.70 -20.84
CA VAL A 50 -8.78 -0.25 -20.96
C VAL A 50 -10.07 0.51 -21.26
N ASN A 51 -10.66 0.26 -22.44
CA ASN A 51 -12.02 0.68 -22.74
C ASN A 51 -13.01 -0.29 -22.07
N ALA A 52 -13.34 -0.03 -20.81
CA ALA A 52 -14.38 -0.76 -20.10
C ALA A 52 -15.77 -0.15 -20.42
N PRO A 53 -16.79 -0.95 -20.80
CA PRO A 53 -18.16 -0.46 -20.93
C PRO A 53 -18.68 0.07 -19.58
N PRO A 54 -19.28 1.27 -19.53
CA PRO A 54 -19.80 1.81 -18.29
C PRO A 54 -20.96 0.95 -17.75
N GLY A 55 -20.92 0.61 -16.46
CA GLY A 55 -22.07 0.08 -15.72
C GLY A 55 -22.18 -1.44 -15.55
N GLN A 56 -21.13 -2.24 -15.85
CA GLN A 56 -21.21 -3.70 -15.72
C GLN A 56 -20.60 -4.33 -14.45
N ASP A 57 -19.94 -3.59 -13.55
CA ASP A 57 -19.26 -4.23 -12.41
C ASP A 57 -19.59 -3.61 -11.06
N MET A 58 -20.69 -4.05 -10.43
CA MET A 58 -20.89 -3.86 -8.99
C MET A 58 -19.80 -4.55 -8.16
N VAL A 59 -19.06 -5.51 -8.73
CA VAL A 59 -17.94 -6.21 -8.10
C VAL A 59 -16.76 -5.27 -7.84
N GLU A 60 -16.54 -4.26 -8.69
CA GLU A 60 -15.39 -3.34 -8.58
C GLU A 60 -15.39 -2.51 -7.29
N PRO A 61 -16.48 -1.83 -6.89
CA PRO A 61 -16.53 -1.12 -5.60
C PRO A 61 -16.28 -2.01 -4.38
N PHE A 62 -16.85 -3.22 -4.36
CA PHE A 62 -16.65 -4.15 -3.25
C PHE A 62 -15.23 -4.70 -3.20
N ALA A 63 -14.61 -4.96 -4.36
CA ALA A 63 -13.21 -5.36 -4.44
C ALA A 63 -12.27 -4.27 -3.92
N ILE A 64 -12.52 -3.00 -4.28
CA ILE A 64 -11.73 -1.85 -3.79
C ILE A 64 -11.87 -1.71 -2.26
N MET A 65 -13.08 -1.80 -1.73
CA MET A 65 -13.32 -1.76 -0.28
C MET A 65 -12.64 -2.93 0.43
N GLY A 66 -12.80 -4.15 -0.09
CA GLY A 66 -12.16 -5.35 0.44
C GLY A 66 -10.64 -5.25 0.45
N PHE A 67 -10.05 -4.71 -0.61
CA PHE A 67 -8.62 -4.44 -0.68
C PHE A 67 -8.18 -3.39 0.34
N GLY A 68 -8.93 -2.31 0.52
CA GLY A 68 -8.65 -1.30 1.55
C GLY A 68 -8.66 -1.87 2.97
N ILE A 69 -9.60 -2.78 3.26
CA ILE A 69 -9.64 -3.53 4.53
C ILE A 69 -8.42 -4.42 4.66
N ALA A 70 -8.10 -5.22 3.64
CA ALA A 70 -6.93 -6.11 3.64
C ALA A 70 -5.62 -5.34 3.86
N CYS A 71 -5.46 -4.16 3.25
CA CYS A 71 -4.31 -3.28 3.47
C CYS A 71 -4.17 -2.86 4.95
N ASN A 72 -5.29 -2.52 5.59
CA ASN A 72 -5.29 -2.08 6.99
C ASN A 72 -5.08 -3.25 7.96
N LEU A 73 -5.60 -4.44 7.66
CA LEU A 73 -5.33 -5.66 8.40
C LEU A 73 -3.84 -6.03 8.32
N GLY A 74 -3.26 -6.00 7.12
CA GLY A 74 -1.84 -6.23 6.90
C GLY A 74 -0.98 -5.20 7.65
N TYR A 75 -1.38 -3.93 7.67
CA TYR A 75 -0.69 -2.89 8.44
C TYR A 75 -0.67 -3.18 9.95
N THR A 76 -1.79 -3.65 10.51
CA THR A 76 -1.91 -3.99 11.94
C THR A 76 -0.93 -5.10 12.36
N LEU A 77 -0.54 -6.00 11.45
CA LEU A 77 0.51 -6.99 11.73
C LEU A 77 1.87 -6.34 12.05
N GLY A 78 2.11 -5.12 11.59
CA GLY A 78 3.35 -4.37 11.85
C GLY A 78 3.62 -4.18 13.33
N TRP A 79 2.73 -3.49 14.04
CA TRP A 79 2.89 -3.32 15.49
C TRP A 79 2.73 -4.63 16.25
N LEU A 80 1.84 -5.53 15.79
CA LEU A 80 1.64 -6.82 16.45
C LEU A 80 2.93 -7.63 16.47
N THR A 81 3.68 -7.67 15.37
CA THR A 81 4.96 -8.38 15.30
C THR A 81 6.06 -7.67 16.09
N GLU A 82 6.07 -6.33 16.12
CA GLU A 82 7.05 -5.55 16.89
C GLU A 82 6.95 -5.80 18.40
N LEU A 83 5.76 -6.06 18.94
CA LEU A 83 5.57 -6.39 20.36
C LEU A 83 6.29 -7.68 20.80
N PHE A 84 6.53 -8.61 19.88
CA PHE A 84 7.21 -9.88 20.17
C PHE A 84 8.71 -9.83 19.87
N VAL A 85 9.20 -8.73 19.30
CA VAL A 85 10.61 -8.55 18.93
C VAL A 85 11.31 -7.74 20.03
N LYS A 86 12.56 -8.09 20.34
CA LYS A 86 13.39 -7.33 21.28
C LYS A 86 13.44 -5.86 20.83
N ASN A 87 13.32 -4.92 21.76
CA ASN A 87 13.27 -3.46 21.56
C ASN A 87 14.34 -2.94 20.58
N ASP A 88 14.05 -3.02 19.28
CA ASP A 88 14.91 -2.59 18.19
C ASP A 88 14.28 -1.38 17.52
N PRO A 89 14.89 -0.18 17.64
CA PRO A 89 14.36 1.04 17.04
C PRO A 89 14.36 1.00 15.50
N ALA A 90 15.15 0.11 14.87
CA ALA A 90 15.16 -0.05 13.43
C ALA A 90 14.02 -0.93 12.89
N TYR A 91 13.34 -1.71 13.76
CA TYR A 91 12.31 -2.66 13.35
C TYR A 91 11.10 -1.96 12.74
N GLY A 92 10.49 -1.02 13.47
CA GLY A 92 9.30 -0.28 13.03
C GLY A 92 9.47 0.37 11.65
N PRO A 93 10.51 1.21 11.44
CA PRO A 93 10.75 1.85 10.16
C PRO A 93 11.00 0.87 9.02
N LYS A 94 11.72 -0.23 9.28
CA LYS A 94 12.00 -1.28 8.29
C LYS A 94 10.73 -2.02 7.89
N MET A 95 9.92 -2.43 8.87
CA MET A 95 8.68 -3.16 8.62
C MET A 95 7.62 -2.28 7.98
N PHE A 96 7.53 -1.00 8.36
CA PHE A 96 6.66 -0.03 7.69
C PHE A 96 6.99 0.07 6.20
N LYS A 97 8.27 0.25 5.83
CA LYS A 97 8.70 0.32 4.42
C LYS A 97 8.41 -0.99 3.70
N THR A 98 8.70 -2.13 4.33
CA THR A 98 8.48 -3.45 3.74
C THR A 98 6.99 -3.68 3.44
N GLY A 99 6.11 -3.42 4.41
CA GLY A 99 4.66 -3.53 4.23
C GLY A 99 4.12 -2.54 3.21
N LEU A 100 4.67 -1.31 3.18
CA LEU A 100 4.32 -0.31 2.18
C LEU A 100 4.68 -0.77 0.76
N TYR A 101 5.91 -1.24 0.54
CA TYR A 101 6.32 -1.73 -0.78
C TYR A 101 5.54 -2.95 -1.23
N PHE A 102 5.28 -3.88 -0.32
CA PHE A 102 4.42 -5.03 -0.59
C PHE A 102 3.02 -4.57 -1.04
N THR A 103 2.43 -3.61 -0.36
CA THR A 103 1.10 -3.08 -0.70
C THR A 103 1.10 -2.35 -2.04
N LEU A 104 2.10 -1.49 -2.27
CA LEU A 104 2.25 -0.77 -3.53
C LEU A 104 2.45 -1.73 -4.71
N PHE A 105 3.15 -2.84 -4.52
CA PHE A 105 3.28 -3.88 -5.54
C PHE A 105 1.90 -4.39 -5.99
N PHE A 106 1.00 -4.73 -5.05
CA PHE A 106 -0.35 -5.17 -5.39
C PHE A 106 -1.22 -4.07 -6.00
N ILE A 107 -1.06 -2.82 -5.58
CA ILE A 107 -1.79 -1.68 -6.17
C ILE A 107 -1.46 -1.50 -7.65
N PHE A 108 -0.20 -1.66 -8.04
CA PHE A 108 0.25 -1.47 -9.42
C PHE A 108 0.26 -2.75 -10.25
N LEU A 109 0.04 -3.92 -9.63
CA LEU A 109 0.03 -5.20 -10.32
C LEU A 109 -0.99 -5.27 -11.48
N PRO A 110 -2.26 -4.84 -11.32
CA PRO A 110 -3.23 -4.86 -12.43
C PRO A 110 -2.76 -3.98 -13.60
N LEU A 111 -2.29 -2.76 -13.30
CA LEU A 111 -1.77 -1.84 -14.30
C LEU A 111 -0.59 -2.45 -15.07
N ALA A 112 0.36 -3.08 -14.37
CA ALA A 112 1.51 -3.72 -15.00
C ALA A 112 1.07 -4.87 -15.94
N ILE A 113 0.09 -5.68 -15.53
CA ILE A 113 -0.48 -6.74 -16.37
C ILE A 113 -1.11 -6.15 -17.64
N HIS A 114 -1.89 -5.07 -17.54
CA HIS A 114 -2.48 -4.39 -18.69
C HIS A 114 -1.43 -3.83 -19.65
N ILE A 115 -0.36 -3.23 -19.12
CA ILE A 115 0.76 -2.74 -19.93
C ILE A 115 1.41 -3.90 -20.70
N VAL A 116 1.76 -4.99 -20.02
CA VAL A 116 2.38 -6.17 -20.66
C VAL A 116 1.47 -6.77 -21.73
N MET A 117 0.17 -6.88 -21.46
CA MET A 117 -0.81 -7.35 -22.46
C MET A 117 -0.90 -6.42 -23.66
N CYS A 118 -0.87 -5.11 -23.47
CA CYS A 118 -0.90 -4.13 -24.56
C CYS A 118 0.31 -4.29 -25.49
N PHE A 119 1.51 -4.44 -24.91
CA PHE A 119 2.73 -4.73 -25.68
C PHE A 119 2.66 -6.09 -26.40
N ALA A 120 2.20 -7.14 -25.72
CA ALA A 120 2.08 -8.48 -26.31
C ALA A 120 1.07 -8.55 -27.47
N ARG A 121 0.01 -7.75 -27.43
CA ARG A 121 -1.01 -7.65 -28.50
C ARG A 121 -0.58 -6.75 -29.66
N GLY A 122 0.58 -6.10 -29.58
CA GLY A 122 1.17 -5.32 -30.68
C GLY A 122 0.31 -4.13 -31.12
N PHE A 123 -0.22 -3.35 -30.17
CA PHE A 123 -1.06 -2.15 -30.42
C PHE A 123 -2.31 -2.37 -31.31
N LYS A 124 -2.64 -3.61 -31.71
CA LYS A 124 -3.66 -3.89 -32.73
C LYS A 124 -5.12 -3.73 -32.29
N THR A 125 -5.37 -3.36 -31.04
CA THR A 125 -6.72 -3.08 -30.52
C THR A 125 -6.71 -1.82 -29.66
N MET A 126 -6.25 -0.71 -30.23
CA MET A 126 -6.65 0.65 -29.81
C MET A 126 -7.61 1.24 -30.84
N TYR A 127 -8.70 0.54 -31.14
CA TYR A 127 -9.88 1.04 -31.83
C TYR A 127 -11.11 0.31 -31.29
#